data_AF-A0AB36HT84-F1
#
_entry.id   AF-A0AB36HT84-F1
#
_cell.length_a   1.000
_cell.length_b   1.000
_cell.length_c   1.000
_cell.angle_alpha   90.00
_cell.angle_beta   90.00
_cell.angle_gamma   90.00
#
_symmetry.space_group_name_H-M   'P 1'
#
loop_
_entity.id
_entity.type
_entity.pdbx_description
1 polymer ?
#
loop_
_entity_poly.entity_id
_entity_poly.type
_entity_poly.pdbx_seq_one_letter_code
_entity_poly.pdbx_strand_id
1 'polypeptide(L)'
;MVDTAKKSECWVCDGAPPAIFRGKCEKHDVCDQCGTPRAQLAEIPWGTHGGFLCQPCDRKNKAELIAGYDSDDHDDSEWRDCLKCPNCGKESHPEMEDYRGEGEEYETNCPHCDLPMKVVTTYTVEWSTAKAVKGGA
;
A
#
# COMPACT_ATOMS: atom_id res chain seq x y z
N MET A 1 -36.76 -29.17 -19.72
CA MET A 1 -36.00 -28.67 -18.55
C MET A 1 -35.33 -27.40 -19.02
N VAL A 2 -35.78 -26.25 -18.53
CA VAL A 2 -35.23 -24.96 -18.96
C VAL A 2 -33.99 -24.75 -18.11
N ASP A 3 -32.82 -24.95 -18.70
CA ASP A 3 -31.53 -24.55 -18.11
C ASP A 3 -31.51 -23.03 -17.98
N THR A 4 -32.11 -22.52 -16.91
CA THR A 4 -31.87 -21.14 -16.44
C THR A 4 -30.46 -21.09 -15.86
N ALA A 5 -29.47 -21.00 -16.74
CA ALA A 5 -28.14 -20.53 -16.39
C ALA A 5 -28.33 -19.14 -15.77
N LYS A 6 -28.24 -19.09 -14.44
CA LYS A 6 -28.30 -17.86 -13.64
C LYS A 6 -27.35 -16.87 -14.29
N LYS A 7 -27.88 -15.79 -14.88
CA LYS A 7 -27.08 -14.72 -15.50
C LYS A 7 -26.16 -14.23 -14.40
N SER A 8 -24.90 -14.66 -14.42
CA SER A 8 -23.97 -14.27 -13.37
C SER A 8 -23.81 -12.77 -13.47
N GLU A 9 -24.18 -12.03 -12.44
CA GLU A 9 -23.99 -10.58 -12.31
C GLU A 9 -22.49 -10.26 -12.18
N CYS A 10 -21.72 -10.73 -13.15
CA CYS A 10 -20.29 -10.64 -13.21
C CYS A 10 -19.95 -9.41 -14.02
N TRP A 11 -19.48 -8.37 -13.33
CA TRP A 11 -19.09 -7.12 -13.96
C TRP A 11 -18.00 -7.31 -15.02
N VAL A 12 -17.14 -8.34 -14.88
CA VAL A 12 -16.13 -8.70 -15.90
C VAL A 12 -16.79 -9.22 -17.18
N CYS A 13 -17.81 -10.09 -17.07
CA CYS A 13 -18.57 -10.56 -18.23
C CYS A 13 -19.32 -9.42 -18.92
N ASP A 14 -19.81 -8.47 -18.13
CA ASP A 14 -20.58 -7.32 -18.60
C ASP A 14 -19.69 -6.19 -19.17
N GLY A 15 -18.35 -6.32 -19.08
CA GLY A 15 -17.41 -5.24 -19.47
C GLY A 15 -17.55 -3.97 -18.63
N ALA A 16 -18.12 -4.07 -17.43
CA ALA A 16 -18.31 -2.97 -16.50
C ALA A 16 -17.03 -2.71 -15.68
N PRO A 17 -16.87 -1.52 -15.07
CA PRO A 17 -15.79 -1.30 -14.11
C PRO A 17 -15.99 -2.15 -12.84
N PRO A 18 -14.92 -2.37 -12.05
CA PRO A 18 -15.02 -3.06 -10.76
C PRO A 18 -16.07 -2.38 -9.88
N ALA A 19 -17.11 -3.13 -9.51
CA ALA A 19 -18.17 -2.62 -8.67
C ALA A 19 -18.17 -3.39 -7.36
N ILE A 20 -17.97 -2.68 -6.25
CA ILE A 20 -17.94 -3.22 -4.88
C ILE A 20 -19.18 -4.05 -4.50
N PHE A 21 -20.32 -3.88 -5.19
CA PHE A 21 -21.56 -4.61 -4.95
C PHE A 21 -21.87 -5.69 -6.00
N ARG A 22 -21.04 -5.86 -7.04
CA ARG A 22 -21.23 -6.92 -8.06
C ARG A 22 -20.19 -8.01 -7.89
N GLY A 23 -20.66 -9.25 -7.80
CA GLY A 23 -19.78 -10.43 -7.67
C GLY A 23 -19.01 -10.75 -8.95
N LYS A 24 -18.08 -11.69 -8.85
CA LYS A 24 -17.51 -12.37 -10.02
C LYS A 24 -18.15 -13.75 -10.16
N CYS A 25 -18.31 -14.23 -11.40
CA CYS A 25 -18.66 -15.63 -11.62
C CYS A 25 -17.44 -16.52 -11.31
N GLU A 26 -17.65 -17.83 -11.13
CA GLU A 26 -16.56 -18.78 -10.82
C GLU A 26 -15.39 -18.69 -11.82
N LYS A 27 -15.69 -18.43 -13.10
CA LYS A 27 -14.67 -18.24 -14.15
C LYS A 27 -13.75 -17.04 -13.87
N HIS A 28 -14.28 -15.98 -13.28
CA HIS A 28 -13.55 -14.74 -13.00
C HIS A 28 -13.16 -14.59 -11.53
N ASP A 29 -13.63 -15.46 -10.64
CA ASP A 29 -13.20 -15.53 -9.23
C ASP A 29 -11.83 -16.23 -9.12
N VAL A 30 -10.83 -15.61 -9.74
CA VAL A 30 -9.46 -16.07 -9.87
C VAL A 30 -8.47 -15.02 -9.34
N CYS A 31 -7.27 -15.45 -8.97
CA CYS A 31 -6.18 -14.58 -8.55
C CYS A 31 -5.83 -13.61 -9.69
N ASP A 32 -5.73 -12.32 -9.38
CA ASP A 32 -5.47 -11.28 -10.38
C ASP A 32 -4.08 -11.41 -11.04
N GLN A 33 -3.16 -12.15 -10.44
CA GLN A 33 -1.79 -12.32 -10.95
C GLN A 33 -1.54 -13.69 -11.59
N CYS A 34 -1.93 -14.79 -10.95
CA CYS A 34 -1.65 -16.15 -11.45
C CYS A 34 -2.87 -16.88 -12.03
N GLY A 35 -4.07 -16.29 -11.95
CA GLY A 35 -5.29 -16.90 -12.49
C GLY A 35 -5.80 -18.12 -11.73
N THR A 36 -5.21 -18.48 -10.57
CA THR A 36 -5.70 -19.61 -9.76
C THR A 36 -7.11 -19.32 -9.23
N PRO A 37 -8.09 -20.21 -9.45
CA PRO A 37 -9.44 -20.05 -8.92
C PRO A 37 -9.46 -20.00 -7.39
N ARG A 38 -10.32 -19.16 -6.80
CA ARG A 38 -10.46 -19.05 -5.34
C ARG A 38 -10.77 -20.38 -4.68
N ALA A 39 -11.59 -21.21 -5.34
CA ALA A 39 -11.96 -22.55 -4.89
C ALA A 39 -10.78 -23.53 -4.77
N GLN A 40 -9.63 -23.22 -5.38
CA GLN A 40 -8.41 -24.05 -5.33
C GLN A 40 -7.38 -23.53 -4.31
N LEU A 41 -7.69 -22.45 -3.58
CA LEU A 41 -6.76 -21.89 -2.60
C LEU A 41 -6.88 -22.62 -1.26
N ALA A 42 -5.73 -22.99 -0.71
CA ALA A 42 -5.63 -23.54 0.65
C ALA A 42 -5.59 -22.43 1.72
N GLU A 43 -5.17 -21.22 1.36
CA GLU A 43 -5.00 -20.08 2.26
C GLU A 43 -5.98 -18.96 1.89
N ILE A 44 -6.40 -18.15 2.88
CA ILE A 44 -7.27 -17.00 2.66
C ILE A 44 -6.52 -15.95 1.80
N PRO A 45 -7.07 -15.53 0.65
CA PRO A 45 -6.43 -14.55 -0.22
C PRO A 45 -6.63 -13.11 0.29
N TRP A 46 -5.79 -12.20 -0.20
CA TRP A 46 -5.93 -10.76 0.05
C TRP A 46 -6.88 -10.12 -0.95
N GLY A 47 -7.84 -9.32 -0.48
CA GLY A 47 -8.72 -8.56 -1.35
C GLY A 47 -7.98 -7.47 -2.11
N THR A 48 -8.33 -7.26 -3.38
CA THR A 48 -7.82 -6.17 -4.22
C THR A 48 -9.00 -5.39 -4.80
N HIS A 49 -8.75 -4.21 -5.36
CA HIS A 49 -9.79 -3.44 -6.06
C HIS A 49 -10.41 -4.22 -7.23
N GLY A 50 -9.61 -5.07 -7.88
CA GLY A 50 -10.03 -5.88 -9.03
C GLY A 50 -10.56 -7.26 -8.66
N GLY A 51 -10.36 -7.76 -7.44
CA GLY A 51 -10.60 -9.15 -7.10
C GLY A 51 -9.83 -9.59 -5.85
N PHE A 52 -8.88 -10.50 -6.04
CA PHE A 52 -8.02 -10.95 -4.96
C PHE A 52 -6.63 -11.35 -5.45
N LEU A 53 -5.68 -11.37 -4.53
CA LEU A 53 -4.34 -11.89 -4.70
C LEU A 53 -4.15 -13.12 -3.81
N CYS A 54 -3.70 -14.24 -4.39
CA CYS A 54 -3.41 -15.43 -3.59
C CYS A 54 -2.14 -15.23 -2.74
N GLN A 55 -2.04 -15.92 -1.61
CA GLN A 55 -0.90 -15.80 -0.69
C GLN A 55 0.47 -16.06 -1.35
N PRO A 56 0.65 -17.05 -2.25
CA PRO A 56 1.91 -17.21 -2.97
C PRO A 56 2.31 -15.97 -3.79
N CYS A 57 1.36 -15.35 -4.49
CA CYS A 57 1.62 -14.13 -5.26
C CYS A 57 1.90 -12.94 -4.35
N ASP A 58 1.18 -12.79 -3.24
CA ASP A 58 1.46 -11.76 -2.24
C ASP A 58 2.88 -11.88 -1.67
N ARG A 59 3.29 -13.10 -1.28
CA ARG A 59 4.67 -13.37 -0.81
C ARG A 59 5.71 -13.04 -1.88
N LYS A 60 5.46 -13.38 -3.15
CA LYS A 60 6.36 -13.05 -4.25
C LYS A 60 6.49 -11.53 -4.42
N ASN A 61 5.38 -10.80 -4.48
CA ASN A 61 5.40 -9.35 -4.67
C ASN A 61 6.10 -8.66 -3.49
N LYS A 62 5.87 -9.12 -2.26
CA LYS A 62 6.60 -8.65 -1.08
C LYS A 62 8.10 -8.91 -1.20
N ALA A 63 8.51 -10.11 -1.62
CA ALA A 63 9.93 -10.42 -1.83
C ALA A 63 10.58 -9.53 -2.90
N GLU A 64 9.88 -9.24 -4.00
CA GLU A 64 10.35 -8.31 -5.05
C GLU A 64 10.49 -6.88 -4.51
N LEU A 65 9.52 -6.41 -3.72
CA LEU A 65 9.59 -5.09 -3.07
C LEU A 65 10.71 -4.99 -2.04
N ILE A 66 10.97 -6.05 -1.27
CA ILE A 66 12.08 -6.13 -0.32
C ILE A 66 13.42 -6.19 -1.07
N ALA A 67 13.52 -6.93 -2.17
CA ALA A 67 14.75 -6.99 -2.96
C ALA A 67 15.09 -5.66 -3.64
N GLY A 68 14.08 -4.84 -3.96
CA GLY A 68 14.23 -3.45 -4.39
C GLY A 68 14.27 -2.43 -3.23
N TYR A 69 14.32 -2.88 -1.98
CA TYR A 69 14.56 -2.00 -0.85
C TYR A 69 16.05 -1.67 -0.83
N ASP A 70 16.41 -0.56 -1.46
CA ASP A 70 17.71 0.07 -1.27
C ASP A 70 17.56 1.16 -0.20
N SER A 71 18.33 1.04 0.88
CA SER A 71 18.40 2.06 1.94
C SER A 71 19.16 3.31 1.51
N ASP A 72 19.96 3.23 0.44
CA ASP A 72 20.80 4.31 -0.08
C ASP A 72 20.12 5.09 -1.23
N ASP A 73 19.08 4.56 -1.88
CA ASP A 73 18.14 5.35 -2.71
C ASP A 73 17.24 6.26 -1.84
N HIS A 74 17.45 6.26 -0.52
CA HIS A 74 16.83 7.15 0.44
C HIS A 74 17.50 8.53 0.35
N ASP A 75 16.99 9.38 -0.52
CA ASP A 75 17.44 10.76 -0.64
C ASP A 75 16.87 11.60 0.52
N ASP A 76 17.67 11.80 1.56
CA ASP A 76 17.36 12.62 2.74
C ASP A 76 17.21 14.11 2.42
N SER A 77 17.48 14.55 1.17
CA SER A 77 17.38 15.96 0.78
C SER A 77 15.97 16.40 0.36
N GLU A 78 15.05 15.47 0.13
CA GLU A 78 13.65 15.76 -0.13
C GLU A 78 12.81 15.53 1.13
N TRP A 79 12.09 16.56 1.59
CA TRP A 79 11.08 16.42 2.63
C TRP A 79 10.05 15.36 2.20
N ARG A 80 10.14 14.16 2.78
CA ARG A 80 9.16 13.09 2.57
C ARG A 80 8.41 12.80 3.85
N ASP A 81 7.09 12.88 3.75
CA ASP A 81 6.12 12.48 4.76
C ASP A 81 5.80 10.97 4.64
N CYS A 82 6.73 10.14 4.17
CA CYS A 82 6.50 8.72 3.88
C CYS A 82 7.52 7.83 4.58
N LEU A 83 7.03 6.87 5.36
CA LEU A 83 7.79 5.76 5.95
C LEU A 83 7.76 4.55 5.01
N LYS A 84 8.92 4.07 4.56
CA LYS A 84 9.03 2.84 3.77
C LYS A 84 9.32 1.65 4.68
N CYS A 85 8.46 0.63 4.66
CA CYS A 85 8.62 -0.54 5.51
C CYS A 85 9.75 -1.46 5.01
N PRO A 86 10.75 -1.83 5.84
CA PRO A 86 11.83 -2.72 5.42
C PRO A 86 11.35 -4.18 5.20
N ASN A 87 10.23 -4.57 5.80
CA ASN A 87 9.73 -5.95 5.75
C ASN A 87 8.81 -6.22 4.55
N CYS A 88 8.23 -5.19 3.92
CA CYS A 88 7.32 -5.38 2.79
C CYS A 88 7.50 -4.37 1.65
N GLY A 89 8.41 -3.40 1.82
CA GLY A 89 8.74 -2.35 0.84
C GLY A 89 7.62 -1.35 0.55
N LYS A 90 6.47 -1.44 1.23
CA LYS A 90 5.36 -0.50 1.06
C LYS A 90 5.60 0.80 1.83
N GLU A 91 5.12 1.89 1.28
CA GLU A 91 5.14 3.21 1.90
C GLU A 91 3.85 3.43 2.73
N SER A 92 4.00 4.19 3.80
CA SER A 92 2.93 4.64 4.70
C SER A 92 3.22 6.06 5.13
N HIS A 93 2.21 6.93 5.18
CA HIS A 93 2.38 8.30 5.62
C HIS A 93 2.04 8.38 7.11
N PRO A 94 2.94 8.85 7.99
CA PRO A 94 2.58 9.15 9.37
C PRO A 94 1.62 10.34 9.41
N GLU A 95 0.63 10.29 10.30
CA GLU A 95 -0.27 11.43 10.53
C GLU A 95 0.41 12.48 11.42
N MET A 96 -0.19 13.67 11.55
CA MET A 96 0.38 14.78 12.34
C MET A 96 0.65 14.37 13.80
N GLU A 97 -0.16 13.48 14.33
CA GLU A 97 -0.09 12.91 15.66
C GLU A 97 1.03 11.87 15.82
N ASP A 98 1.54 11.33 14.72
CA ASP A 98 2.61 10.33 14.70
C ASP A 98 4.01 10.96 14.66
N TYR A 99 4.12 12.26 14.39
CA TYR A 99 5.41 12.95 14.43
C TYR A 99 6.01 12.87 15.83
N ARG A 100 7.30 12.58 15.88
CA ARG A 100 8.10 12.49 17.11
C ARG A 100 9.17 13.58 17.13
N GLY A 101 9.86 13.72 18.26
CA GLY A 101 10.96 14.67 18.37
C GLY A 101 12.08 14.39 17.36
N GLU A 102 12.88 15.42 17.04
CA GLU A 102 14.09 15.23 16.24
C GLU A 102 15.02 14.21 16.92
N GLY A 103 15.48 13.23 16.15
CA GLY A 103 16.36 12.17 16.65
C GLY A 103 15.67 11.17 17.57
N GLU A 104 14.35 11.21 17.73
CA GLU A 104 13.61 10.22 18.50
C GLU A 104 13.49 8.92 17.70
N GLU A 105 13.96 7.82 18.32
CA GLU A 105 13.78 6.47 17.81
C GLU A 105 12.57 5.81 18.46
N TYR A 106 11.70 5.18 17.67
CA TYR A 106 10.56 4.44 18.18
C TYR A 106 10.28 3.18 17.37
N GLU A 107 9.60 2.23 18.03
CA GLU A 107 9.11 1.01 17.39
C GLU A 107 7.63 1.16 17.06
N THR A 108 7.25 0.77 15.86
CA THR A 108 5.86 0.71 15.41
C THR A 108 5.66 -0.50 14.50
N ASN A 109 4.42 -0.87 14.22
CA ASN A 109 4.11 -1.94 13.29
C ASN A 109 3.76 -1.36 11.92
N CYS A 110 4.21 -2.01 10.85
CA CYS A 110 3.82 -1.61 9.51
C CYS A 110 2.31 -1.84 9.30
N PRO A 111 1.53 -0.84 8.84
CA PRO A 111 0.08 -0.99 8.65
C PRO A 111 -0.30 -1.97 7.52
N HIS A 112 0.67 -2.40 6.71
CA HIS A 112 0.43 -3.31 5.58
C HIS A 112 0.81 -4.77 5.87
N CYS A 113 1.74 -5.02 6.79
CA CYS A 113 2.22 -6.37 7.07
C CYS A 113 2.28 -6.73 8.56
N ASP A 114 1.90 -5.80 9.44
CA ASP A 114 1.86 -5.93 10.91
C ASP A 114 3.19 -6.33 11.56
N LEU A 115 4.29 -6.30 10.81
CA LEU A 115 5.63 -6.58 11.34
C LEU A 115 6.24 -5.33 11.97
N PRO A 116 7.00 -5.51 13.07
CA PRO A 116 7.64 -4.40 13.76
C PRO A 116 8.72 -3.75 12.88
N MET A 117 8.83 -2.44 12.98
CA MET A 117 9.83 -1.61 12.34
C MET A 117 10.32 -0.52 13.31
N LYS A 118 11.60 -0.18 13.17
CA LYS A 118 12.21 0.95 13.88
C LYS A 118 12.19 2.16 12.98
N VAL A 119 11.77 3.29 13.53
CA VAL A 119 11.68 4.56 12.83
C VAL A 119 12.50 5.60 13.59
N VAL A 120 13.22 6.42 12.85
CA VAL A 120 13.97 7.57 13.37
C VAL A 120 13.45 8.82 12.67
N THR A 121 13.08 9.84 13.45
CA THR A 121 12.56 11.10 12.88
C THR A 121 13.69 12.10 12.70
N THR A 122 13.90 12.55 11.46
CA THR A 122 14.87 13.60 11.13
C THR A 122 14.15 14.72 10.38
N TYR A 123 14.31 15.97 10.81
CA TYR A 123 13.85 17.14 10.08
C TYR A 123 14.96 18.20 10.03
N THR A 124 15.08 18.93 8.92
CA THR A 124 16.04 20.04 8.80
C THR A 124 15.28 21.35 8.65
N VAL A 125 15.27 22.20 9.68
CA VAL A 125 14.54 23.48 9.63
C VAL A 125 15.52 24.65 9.54
N GLU A 126 15.46 25.39 8.43
CA GLU A 126 16.26 26.60 8.23
C GLU A 126 15.39 27.86 8.30
N TRP A 127 15.83 28.84 9.10
CA TRP A 127 15.17 30.13 9.25
C TRP A 127 16.09 31.26 8.78
N SER A 128 15.57 32.18 7.98
CA SER A 128 16.26 33.43 7.65
C SER A 128 15.35 34.62 7.91
N THR A 129 15.92 35.73 8.38
CA THR A 129 15.16 36.96 8.67
C THR A 129 15.90 38.18 8.13
N ALA A 130 15.15 39.21 7.75
CA ALA A 130 15.67 40.48 7.27
C ALA A 130 14.98 41.66 7.97
N LYS A 131 15.69 42.80 8.09
CA LYS A 131 15.10 44.02 8.67
C LYS A 131 13.97 44.53 7.79
N ALA A 132 12.79 44.72 8.39
CA ALA A 132 11.72 45.49 7.77
C ALA A 132 12.04 46.99 7.85
N VAL A 133 12.42 47.59 6.72
CA VAL A 133 12.58 49.05 6.63
C VAL A 133 11.18 49.65 6.49
N LYS A 134 10.63 50.24 7.56
CA LYS A 134 9.49 51.15 7.42
C LYS A 134 10.02 52.41 6.75
N GLY A 135 9.72 52.60 5.46
CA GLY A 135 10.00 53.85 4.75
C GLY A 135 9.36 55.01 5.51
N GLY A 136 10.21 55.85 6.11
CA GLY A 136 9.82 57.13 6.68
C GLY A 136 9.61 58.14 5.56
N ALA A 137 8.49 58.85 5.64
CA ALA A 137 8.01 59.87 4.71
C ALA A 137 9.00 61.02 4.47
#